data_AF-A0AAJ1UM58-F1
#
_entry.id   AF-A0AAJ1UM58-F1
#
_cell.length_a   1.000
_cell.length_b   1.000
_cell.length_c   1.000
_cell.angle_alpha   90.00
_cell.angle_beta   90.00
_cell.angle_gamma   90.00
#
_symmetry.space_group_name_H-M   'P 1'
#
loop_
_entity.id
_entity.type
_entity.pdbx_description
1 polymer ?
#
loop_
_entity_poly.entity_id
_entity_poly.type
_entity_poly.pdbx_seq_one_letter_code
_entity_poly.pdbx_strand_id
1 'polypeptide(L)'
;SNWGKVPFIPFKNNDFELPDLQFVKTLIDNYDLTRSDVANLLEDIKNVIYILKGYGGANLGEFVRDLAYYNGIKMDTDDEAGVDTIETDINIEAAKTHYEALKKDIFDFGQGVDKNSDKLGNSPSGIALKFIYSGLDLKCNSMEENFKWAFEQLVYFVNKYLEITKQPVSDKEIEIVFNRDIAINESQAITDCQNSKGVISNKTIIANHPWVTDLDEEMKQIEKELATVEVKMLGGEMDE
;
A
#
# COMPACT_ATOMS: atom_id res chain seq x y z
N SER A 1 26.90 -39.31 6.65
CA SER A 1 26.22 -38.74 5.48
C SER A 1 26.34 -37.23 5.57
N ASN A 2 27.01 -36.60 4.60
CA ASN A 2 27.18 -35.15 4.55
C ASN A 2 26.10 -34.56 3.64
N TRP A 3 25.56 -33.39 3.98
CA TRP A 3 24.50 -32.72 3.21
C TRP A 3 24.99 -32.13 1.88
N GLY A 4 26.31 -32.11 1.64
CA GLY A 4 26.94 -31.64 0.40
C GLY A 4 26.95 -30.12 0.23
N LYS A 5 25.96 -29.42 0.77
CA LYS A 5 25.86 -27.95 0.87
C LYS A 5 25.63 -27.52 2.31
N VAL A 6 25.87 -26.24 2.58
CA VAL A 6 25.56 -25.60 3.86
C VAL A 6 24.04 -25.58 4.06
N PRO A 7 23.50 -26.13 5.18
CA PRO A 7 22.05 -26.29 5.39
C PRO A 7 21.37 -24.99 5.85
N PHE A 8 21.74 -23.86 5.25
CA PHE A 8 21.09 -22.57 5.45
C PHE A 8 20.56 -22.08 4.11
N ILE A 9 19.26 -21.79 4.06
CA ILE A 9 18.58 -21.31 2.86
C ILE A 9 18.22 -19.84 3.11
N PRO A 10 18.91 -18.88 2.47
CA PRO A 10 18.58 -17.48 2.62
C PRO A 10 17.35 -17.15 1.75
N PHE A 11 16.31 -16.62 2.39
CA PHE A 11 15.21 -15.97 1.70
C PHE A 11 15.57 -14.51 1.50
N LYS A 12 16.06 -14.19 0.30
CA LYS A 12 16.50 -12.85 -0.03
C LYS A 12 15.29 -12.02 -0.49
N ASN A 13 15.22 -10.78 -0.02
CA ASN A 13 14.20 -9.83 -0.48
C ASN A 13 14.53 -9.30 -1.88
N ASN A 14 15.82 -9.05 -2.13
CA ASN A 14 16.39 -8.60 -3.40
C ASN A 14 17.83 -9.13 -3.53
N ASP A 15 18.44 -8.93 -4.69
CA ASP A 15 19.81 -9.39 -5.00
C ASP A 15 20.86 -8.86 -4.00
N PHE A 16 20.61 -7.68 -3.43
CA PHE A 16 21.49 -7.00 -2.48
C PHE A 16 21.19 -7.32 -1.00
N GLU A 17 20.18 -8.14 -0.72
CA GLU A 17 19.70 -8.49 0.64
C GLU A 17 19.32 -7.27 1.51
N LEU A 18 18.92 -6.16 0.87
CA LEU A 18 18.55 -4.93 1.55
C LEU A 18 17.05 -4.87 1.86
N PRO A 19 16.66 -4.28 3.00
CA PRO A 19 15.26 -4.03 3.30
C PRO A 19 14.71 -2.93 2.38
N ASP A 20 13.46 -3.08 1.92
CA ASP A 20 12.82 -2.07 1.06
C ASP A 20 12.73 -0.68 1.73
N LEU A 21 12.68 -0.66 3.06
CA LEU A 21 12.67 0.56 3.86
C LEU A 21 13.87 1.45 3.54
N GLN A 22 15.04 0.89 3.19
CA GLN A 22 16.24 1.67 2.96
C GLN A 22 16.08 2.68 1.80
N PHE A 23 15.25 2.37 0.80
CA PHE A 23 15.02 3.25 -0.36
C PHE A 23 14.07 4.41 -0.04
N VAL A 24 13.18 4.25 0.94
CA VAL A 24 12.15 5.24 1.29
C VAL A 24 12.37 5.90 2.64
N LYS A 25 13.31 5.40 3.46
CA LYS A 25 13.53 5.85 4.84
C LYS A 25 13.78 7.35 4.92
N THR A 26 14.66 7.89 4.08
CA THR A 26 14.98 9.31 4.10
C THR A 26 13.75 10.18 3.80
N LEU A 27 12.86 9.71 2.92
CA LEU A 27 11.63 10.41 2.59
C LEU A 27 10.63 10.35 3.74
N ILE A 28 10.50 9.19 4.39
CA ILE A 28 9.64 9.01 5.57
C ILE A 28 10.14 9.86 6.74
N ASP A 29 11.44 9.83 7.02
CA ASP A 29 12.04 10.62 8.11
C ASP A 29 11.82 12.13 7.86
N ASN A 30 11.93 12.58 6.61
CA ASN A 30 11.67 13.97 6.24
C ASN A 30 10.17 14.33 6.39
N TYR A 31 9.28 13.42 5.96
CA TYR A 31 7.84 13.57 6.13
C TYR A 31 7.44 13.71 7.61
N ASP A 32 8.02 12.89 8.47
CA ASP A 32 7.75 12.94 9.92
C ASP A 32 8.30 14.23 10.54
N LEU A 33 9.53 14.63 10.20
CA LEU A 33 10.16 15.86 10.70
C LEU A 33 9.33 17.09 10.35
N THR A 34 9.01 17.27 9.07
CA THR A 34 8.26 18.44 8.58
C THR A 34 6.87 18.53 9.21
N ARG A 35 6.22 17.38 9.40
CA ARG A 35 4.91 17.29 10.07
C ARG A 35 4.98 17.66 11.54
N SER A 36 6.04 17.23 12.24
CA SER A 36 6.30 17.65 13.61
C SER A 36 6.57 19.15 13.71
N ASP A 37 7.36 19.72 12.79
CA ASP A 37 7.67 21.15 12.77
C ASP A 37 6.41 21.99 12.56
N VAL A 38 5.53 21.60 11.62
CA VAL A 38 4.26 22.31 11.43
C VAL A 38 3.32 22.16 12.62
N ALA A 39 3.29 21.00 13.29
CA ALA A 39 2.52 20.85 14.51
C ALA A 39 3.01 21.81 15.61
N ASN A 40 4.33 21.94 15.78
CA ASN A 40 4.93 22.88 16.72
C ASN A 40 4.58 24.33 16.35
N LEU A 41 4.71 24.70 15.07
CA LEU A 41 4.38 26.05 14.62
C LEU A 41 2.90 26.39 14.83
N LEU A 42 1.98 25.43 14.64
CA LEU A 42 0.56 25.62 14.92
C LEU A 42 0.26 25.79 16.42
N GLU A 43 1.04 25.17 17.30
CA GLU A 43 0.96 25.43 18.74
C GLU A 43 1.53 26.82 19.08
N ASP A 44 2.64 27.20 18.47
CA ASP A 44 3.30 28.49 18.67
C ASP A 44 2.47 29.68 18.17
N ILE A 45 1.59 29.51 17.17
CA ILE A 45 0.62 30.56 16.78
C ILE A 45 -0.18 31.07 17.98
N LYS A 46 -0.47 30.22 18.97
CA LYS A 46 -1.21 30.64 20.17
C LYS A 46 -0.41 31.63 21.03
N ASN A 47 0.92 31.66 20.87
CA ASN A 47 1.84 32.51 21.60
C ASN A 47 2.14 33.78 20.78
N VAL A 48 1.29 34.80 20.92
CA VAL A 48 1.56 36.12 20.30
C VAL A 48 2.70 36.81 21.05
N ILE A 49 3.74 37.21 20.32
CA ILE A 49 4.83 38.02 20.88
C ILE A 49 4.45 39.50 20.75
N TYR A 50 4.36 40.19 21.89
CA TYR A 50 4.07 41.62 21.96
C TYR A 50 5.38 42.42 22.02
N ILE A 51 5.58 43.34 21.08
CA ILE A 51 6.61 44.38 21.16
C ILE A 51 5.97 45.62 21.77
N LEU A 52 6.48 46.04 22.92
CA LEU A 52 6.02 47.23 23.62
C LEU A 52 6.97 48.40 23.33
N LYS A 53 6.46 49.46 22.69
CA LYS A 53 7.16 50.74 22.51
C LYS A 53 6.59 51.76 23.49
N GLY A 54 7.45 52.37 24.32
CA GLY A 54 7.04 53.37 25.31
C GLY A 54 6.39 52.82 26.59
N TYR A 55 6.67 51.56 26.98
CA TYR A 55 6.11 50.98 28.21
C TYR A 55 6.79 51.53 29.47
N GLY A 56 6.10 52.39 30.21
CA GLY A 56 6.56 53.00 31.46
C GLY A 56 6.44 52.13 32.73
N GLY A 57 6.07 50.84 32.60
CA GLY A 57 5.90 49.92 33.72
C GLY A 57 7.20 49.24 34.16
N ALA A 58 7.44 49.14 35.47
CA ALA A 58 8.71 48.70 36.04
C ALA A 58 8.97 47.18 35.97
N ASN A 59 8.04 46.34 35.48
CA ASN A 59 8.24 44.89 35.43
C ASN A 59 7.37 44.16 34.38
N LEU A 60 8.00 43.32 33.53
CA LEU A 60 7.35 42.51 32.50
C LEU A 60 6.32 41.51 33.09
N GLY A 61 6.51 41.07 34.34
CA GLY A 61 5.58 40.17 35.03
C GLY A 61 4.25 40.83 35.39
N GLU A 62 4.23 42.14 35.65
CA GLU A 62 2.98 42.87 35.89
C GLU A 62 2.21 43.11 34.60
N PHE A 63 2.91 43.31 33.48
CA PHE A 63 2.29 43.39 32.15
C PHE A 63 1.54 42.11 31.79
N VAL A 64 2.17 40.94 31.92
CA VAL A 64 1.52 39.65 31.59
C VAL A 64 0.31 39.40 32.49
N ARG A 65 0.42 39.73 33.78
CA ARG A 65 -0.69 39.62 34.74
C ARG A 65 -1.84 40.56 34.36
N ASP A 66 -1.55 41.83 34.11
CA ASP A 66 -2.56 42.83 33.80
C ASP A 66 -3.23 42.55 32.44
N LEU A 67 -2.48 42.04 31.46
CA LEU A 67 -3.03 41.55 30.18
C LEU A 67 -4.01 40.39 30.41
N ALA A 68 -3.64 39.41 31.24
CA ALA A 68 -4.49 38.24 31.53
C ALA A 68 -5.74 38.58 32.38
N TYR A 69 -5.65 39.53 33.30
CA TYR A 69 -6.75 39.90 34.20
C TYR A 69 -7.69 40.98 33.62
N TYR A 70 -7.14 41.97 32.92
CA TYR A 70 -7.89 43.14 32.45
C TYR A 70 -8.08 43.18 30.93
N ASN A 71 -7.44 42.29 30.16
CA ASN A 71 -7.46 42.28 28.69
C ASN A 71 -7.15 43.65 28.06
N GLY A 72 -6.32 44.47 28.73
CA GLY A 72 -6.05 45.85 28.33
C GLY A 72 -4.64 46.29 28.69
N ILE A 73 -4.05 47.13 27.85
CA ILE A 73 -2.67 47.59 27.98
C ILE A 73 -2.68 49.06 28.42
N LYS A 74 -2.01 49.36 29.54
CA LYS A 74 -1.74 50.75 29.95
C LYS A 74 -0.58 51.31 29.13
N MET A 75 -0.83 52.35 28.36
CA MET A 75 0.16 53.07 27.57
C MET A 75 0.48 54.41 28.24
N ASP A 76 1.73 54.85 28.14
CA ASP A 76 2.12 56.19 28.58
C ASP A 76 1.69 57.23 27.54
N THR A 77 1.58 58.49 27.97
CA THR A 77 0.96 59.58 27.20
C THR A 77 1.83 60.21 26.11
N ASP A 78 3.00 59.63 25.80
CA ASP A 78 3.88 60.10 24.71
C ASP A 78 3.37 59.63 23.34
N ASP A 79 3.41 60.53 22.35
CA ASP A 79 2.86 60.34 20.99
C ASP A 79 3.50 59.20 20.17
N GLU A 80 4.55 58.53 20.69
CA GLU A 80 5.21 57.36 20.07
C GLU A 80 4.90 56.02 20.77
N ALA A 81 4.01 56.00 21.77
CA ALA A 81 3.65 54.76 22.47
C ALA A 81 2.76 53.86 21.59
N GLY A 82 3.15 52.59 21.44
CA GLY A 82 2.46 51.63 20.59
C GLY A 82 2.72 50.18 21.00
N VAL A 83 1.79 49.29 20.69
CA VAL A 83 1.96 47.84 20.83
C VAL A 83 1.94 47.26 19.43
N ASP A 84 3.07 46.70 19.01
CA ASP A 84 3.15 45.92 17.77
C ASP A 84 3.10 44.45 18.12
N THR A 85 2.22 43.69 17.47
CA THR A 85 2.19 42.23 17.56
C THR A 85 3.00 41.66 16.42
N ILE A 86 3.97 40.79 16.72
CA ILE A 86 4.54 39.91 15.71
C ILE A 86 3.62 38.69 15.61
N GLU A 87 2.83 38.66 14.55
CA GLU A 87 2.14 37.43 14.13
C GLU A 87 3.08 36.65 13.19
N THR A 88 3.33 35.39 13.51
CA THR A 88 4.09 34.50 12.63
C THR A 88 3.17 34.05 11.50
N ASP A 89 3.36 34.59 10.29
CA ASP A 89 2.59 34.16 9.11
C ASP A 89 3.04 32.75 8.70
N ILE A 90 2.21 31.75 8.99
CA ILE A 90 2.44 30.38 8.51
C ILE A 90 1.80 30.24 7.13
N ASN A 91 2.66 30.01 6.14
CA ASN A 91 2.20 29.58 4.83
C ASN A 91 1.78 28.09 4.86
N ILE A 92 0.55 27.83 5.30
CA ILE A 92 -0.05 26.48 5.36
C ILE A 92 -0.15 25.86 3.96
N GLU A 93 -0.31 26.69 2.91
CA GLU A 93 -0.40 26.22 1.53
C GLU A 93 0.91 25.61 1.04
N ALA A 94 2.04 26.28 1.29
CA ALA A 94 3.37 25.78 0.97
C ALA A 94 3.67 24.46 1.71
N ALA A 95 3.28 24.37 2.99
CA ALA A 95 3.40 23.14 3.75
C ALA A 95 2.57 22.01 3.12
N LYS A 96 1.30 22.27 2.77
CA LYS A 96 0.42 21.31 2.11
C LYS A 96 1.00 20.81 0.78
N THR A 97 1.50 21.70 -0.08
CA THR A 97 2.12 21.32 -1.36
C THR A 97 3.36 20.46 -1.14
N HIS A 98 4.19 20.79 -0.15
CA HIS A 98 5.36 19.99 0.19
C HIS A 98 4.98 18.58 0.69
N TYR A 99 3.94 18.47 1.53
CA TYR A 99 3.45 17.18 2.01
C TYR A 99 2.89 16.31 0.89
N GLU A 100 2.12 16.89 -0.02
CA GLU A 100 1.56 16.15 -1.15
C GLU A 100 2.67 15.65 -2.09
N ALA A 101 3.72 16.47 -2.30
CA ALA A 101 4.90 16.07 -3.06
C ALA A 101 5.66 14.93 -2.37
N LEU A 102 6.00 15.06 -1.08
CA LEU A 102 6.68 14.01 -0.32
C LEU A 102 5.89 12.71 -0.29
N LYS A 103 4.57 12.79 -0.05
CA LYS A 103 3.70 11.62 -0.05
C LYS A 103 3.76 10.93 -1.41
N LYS A 104 3.65 11.69 -2.51
CA LYS A 104 3.74 11.14 -3.86
C LYS A 104 5.09 10.47 -4.12
N ASP A 105 6.19 11.12 -3.75
CA ASP A 105 7.53 10.56 -3.90
C ASP A 105 7.69 9.25 -3.11
N ILE A 106 7.16 9.16 -1.88
CA ILE A 106 7.17 7.93 -1.08
C ILE A 106 6.43 6.79 -1.80
N PHE A 107 5.28 7.05 -2.42
CA PHE A 107 4.54 6.03 -3.16
C PHE A 107 5.25 5.62 -4.47
N ASP A 108 5.80 6.59 -5.20
CA ASP A 108 6.50 6.36 -6.47
C ASP A 108 7.80 5.56 -6.24
N PHE A 109 8.63 5.96 -5.26
CA PHE A 109 9.88 5.26 -4.93
C PHE A 109 9.66 3.97 -4.13
N GLY A 110 8.63 3.95 -3.26
CA GLY A 110 8.26 2.76 -2.49
C GLY A 110 7.50 1.72 -3.29
N GLN A 111 7.15 2.02 -4.54
CA GLN A 111 6.28 1.20 -5.39
C GLN A 111 4.98 0.80 -4.68
N GLY A 112 4.45 1.73 -3.86
CA GLY A 112 3.25 1.53 -3.07
C GLY A 112 1.98 1.81 -3.88
N VAL A 113 0.87 1.24 -3.43
CA VAL A 113 -0.45 1.50 -4.03
C VAL A 113 -1.12 2.66 -3.28
N ASP A 114 -1.25 3.82 -3.93
CA ASP A 114 -2.03 4.94 -3.37
C ASP A 114 -3.53 4.74 -3.64
N LYS A 115 -4.26 4.35 -2.58
CA LYS A 115 -5.71 4.12 -2.62
C LYS A 115 -6.53 5.41 -2.63
N ASN A 116 -5.92 6.55 -2.29
CA ASN A 116 -6.63 7.81 -2.07
C ASN A 116 -6.50 8.78 -3.25
N SER A 117 -5.95 8.33 -4.39
CA SER A 117 -5.93 9.21 -5.55
C SER A 117 -7.37 9.49 -6.00
N ASP A 118 -7.79 10.75 -5.93
CA ASP A 118 -9.04 11.30 -6.51
C ASP A 118 -9.19 11.00 -8.03
N LYS A 119 -8.16 10.38 -8.63
CA LYS A 119 -8.14 9.83 -9.99
C LYS A 119 -8.89 8.50 -10.11
N LEU A 120 -9.18 7.82 -9.00
CA LEU A 120 -10.19 6.76 -8.93
C LEU A 120 -11.57 7.43 -8.94
N GLY A 121 -11.95 8.02 -10.08
CA GLY A 121 -13.30 8.51 -10.28
C GLY A 121 -14.35 7.40 -10.08
N ASN A 122 -15.64 7.76 -10.11
CA ASN A 122 -16.79 6.89 -9.80
C ASN A 122 -16.85 5.49 -10.49
N SER A 123 -15.97 5.22 -11.45
CA SER A 123 -15.71 3.87 -11.98
C SER A 123 -14.23 3.76 -12.38
N PRO A 124 -13.33 3.21 -11.54
CA PRO A 124 -12.01 2.85 -12.00
C PRO A 124 -12.10 1.90 -13.19
N SER A 125 -11.54 2.31 -14.32
CA SER A 125 -11.33 1.39 -15.44
C SER A 125 -10.32 0.32 -15.01
N GLY A 126 -10.49 -0.93 -15.47
CA GLY A 126 -9.55 -2.02 -15.16
C GLY A 126 -8.11 -1.70 -15.57
N ILE A 127 -7.93 -0.84 -16.58
CA ILE A 127 -6.63 -0.31 -17.00
C ILE A 127 -6.03 0.63 -15.93
N ALA A 128 -6.83 1.50 -15.32
CA ALA A 128 -6.37 2.39 -14.27
C ALA A 128 -5.97 1.63 -13.00
N LEU A 129 -6.73 0.60 -12.62
CA LEU A 129 -6.36 -0.29 -11.52
C LEU A 129 -5.04 -1.00 -11.81
N LYS A 130 -4.88 -1.60 -13.00
CA LYS A 130 -3.64 -2.26 -13.40
C LYS A 130 -2.44 -1.30 -13.41
N PHE A 131 -2.65 -0.03 -13.78
CA PHE A 131 -1.61 0.99 -13.73
C PHE A 131 -1.20 1.32 -12.29
N ILE A 132 -2.16 1.48 -11.38
CA ILE A 132 -1.88 1.75 -9.96
C ILE A 132 -1.13 0.58 -9.30
N TYR A 133 -1.51 -0.66 -9.62
CA TYR A 133 -0.86 -1.86 -9.10
C TYR A 133 0.46 -2.21 -9.79
N SER A 134 0.82 -1.55 -10.90
CA SER A 134 2.01 -1.90 -11.69
C SER A 134 3.31 -1.83 -10.90
N GLY A 135 3.47 -0.82 -10.03
CA GLY A 135 4.64 -0.68 -9.16
C GLY A 135 4.76 -1.85 -8.19
N LEU A 136 3.66 -2.17 -7.49
CA LEU A 136 3.60 -3.28 -6.56
C LEU A 136 3.83 -4.63 -7.28
N ASP A 137 3.31 -4.78 -8.49
CA ASP A 137 3.48 -5.98 -9.30
C ASP A 137 4.96 -6.22 -9.63
N LEU A 138 5.70 -5.17 -10.04
CA LEU A 138 7.15 -5.25 -10.28
C LEU A 138 7.92 -5.69 -9.03
N LYS A 139 7.53 -5.19 -7.85
CA LYS A 139 8.12 -5.59 -6.58
C LYS A 139 7.83 -7.05 -6.24
N CYS A 140 6.58 -7.48 -6.38
CA CYS A 140 6.17 -8.87 -6.17
C CYS A 140 6.88 -9.82 -7.14
N ASN A 141 7.00 -9.47 -8.42
CA ASN A 141 7.73 -10.25 -9.42
C ASN A 141 9.19 -10.51 -8.97
N SER A 142 9.88 -9.45 -8.53
CA SER A 142 11.29 -9.53 -8.09
C SER A 142 11.44 -10.39 -6.83
N MET A 143 10.50 -10.29 -5.90
CA MET A 143 10.48 -11.10 -4.68
C MET A 143 10.17 -12.57 -4.99
N GLU A 144 9.21 -12.83 -5.88
CA GLU A 144 8.83 -14.19 -6.30
C GLU A 144 10.00 -14.93 -6.96
N GLU A 145 10.78 -14.26 -7.81
CA GLU A 145 11.97 -14.86 -8.44
C GLU A 145 12.99 -15.33 -7.38
N ASN A 146 13.31 -14.45 -6.42
CA ASN A 146 14.20 -14.78 -5.32
C ASN A 146 13.65 -15.91 -4.43
N PHE A 147 12.34 -15.92 -4.21
CA PHE A 147 11.68 -16.95 -3.40
C PHE A 147 11.64 -18.29 -4.11
N LYS A 148 11.39 -18.33 -5.43
CA LYS A 148 11.47 -19.56 -6.23
C LYS A 148 12.84 -20.20 -6.09
N TRP A 149 13.91 -19.43 -6.22
CA TRP A 149 15.27 -19.93 -6.01
C TRP A 149 15.48 -20.49 -4.58
N ALA A 150 14.97 -19.81 -3.55
CA ALA A 150 15.06 -20.30 -2.18
C ALA A 150 14.29 -21.61 -1.97
N PHE A 151 13.09 -21.73 -2.54
CA PHE A 151 12.30 -22.95 -2.48
C PHE A 151 12.93 -24.11 -3.26
N GLU A 152 13.58 -23.87 -4.40
CA GLU A 152 14.35 -24.92 -5.09
C GLU A 152 15.48 -25.48 -4.21
N GLN A 153 16.19 -24.61 -3.48
CA GLN A 153 17.17 -25.08 -2.50
C GLN A 153 16.50 -25.87 -1.36
N LEU A 154 15.33 -25.43 -0.88
CA LEU A 154 14.57 -26.15 0.13
C LEU A 154 14.19 -27.56 -0.34
N VAL A 155 13.64 -27.68 -1.53
CA VAL A 155 13.28 -28.98 -2.15
C VAL A 155 14.52 -29.86 -2.29
N TYR A 156 15.67 -29.29 -2.68
CA TYR A 156 16.94 -30.03 -2.71
C TYR A 156 17.31 -30.61 -1.33
N PHE A 157 17.23 -29.82 -0.27
CA PHE A 157 17.52 -30.28 1.10
C PHE A 157 16.50 -31.32 1.59
N VAL A 158 15.22 -31.15 1.27
CA VAL A 158 14.18 -32.14 1.58
C VAL A 158 14.46 -33.47 0.87
N ASN A 159 14.79 -33.44 -0.42
CA ASN A 159 15.15 -34.64 -1.17
C ASN A 159 16.39 -35.32 -0.60
N LYS A 160 17.42 -34.56 -0.20
CA LYS A 160 18.61 -35.10 0.48
C LYS A 160 18.27 -35.74 1.83
N TYR A 161 17.34 -35.17 2.58
CA TYR A 161 16.86 -35.77 3.82
C TYR A 161 16.09 -37.08 3.58
N LEU A 162 15.24 -37.12 2.54
CA LEU A 162 14.50 -38.33 2.14
C LEU A 162 15.44 -39.46 1.68
N GLU A 163 16.50 -39.13 0.93
CA GLU A 163 17.57 -40.07 0.58
C GLU A 163 18.24 -40.68 1.83
N ILE A 164 18.57 -39.85 2.84
CA ILE A 164 19.21 -40.30 4.08
C ILE A 164 18.27 -41.21 4.88
N THR A 165 16.96 -40.90 4.89
CA THR A 165 15.93 -41.65 5.63
C THR A 165 15.39 -42.86 4.85
N LYS A 166 15.90 -43.13 3.65
CA LYS A 166 15.50 -44.24 2.76
C LYS A 166 14.02 -44.25 2.38
N GLN A 167 13.39 -43.08 2.34
CA GLN A 167 12.03 -42.93 1.82
C GLN A 167 12.08 -42.71 0.29
N PRO A 168 11.00 -43.06 -0.45
CA PRO A 168 10.94 -42.82 -1.89
C PRO A 168 11.06 -41.32 -2.16
N VAL A 169 12.06 -40.94 -2.96
CA VAL A 169 12.26 -39.57 -3.41
C VAL A 169 11.19 -39.25 -4.44
N SER A 170 10.50 -38.14 -4.28
CA SER A 170 9.56 -37.64 -5.29
C SER A 170 10.36 -36.92 -6.38
N ASP A 171 10.59 -37.60 -7.50
CA ASP A 171 11.17 -37.01 -8.74
C ASP A 171 10.17 -36.12 -9.50
N LYS A 172 9.07 -35.69 -8.86
CA LYS A 172 8.12 -34.77 -9.48
C LYS A 172 8.72 -33.37 -9.47
N GLU A 173 8.78 -32.74 -10.64
CA GLU A 173 9.01 -31.31 -10.74
C GLU A 173 7.94 -30.59 -9.91
N ILE A 174 8.38 -29.91 -8.85
CA ILE A 174 7.50 -29.12 -8.00
C ILE A 174 7.38 -27.75 -8.65
N GLU A 175 6.24 -27.48 -9.28
CA GLU A 175 5.90 -26.15 -9.75
C GLU A 175 5.36 -25.32 -8.58
N ILE A 176 6.00 -24.18 -8.32
CA ILE A 176 5.59 -23.26 -7.26
C ILE A 176 4.85 -22.10 -7.89
N VAL A 177 3.53 -22.08 -7.66
CA VAL A 177 2.63 -21.05 -8.14
C VAL A 177 2.38 -20.04 -7.03
N PHE A 178 2.65 -18.77 -7.31
CA PHE A 178 2.32 -17.65 -6.42
C PHE A 178 1.04 -16.99 -6.92
N ASN A 179 0.01 -16.97 -6.06
CA ASN A 179 -1.25 -16.31 -6.37
C ASN A 179 -1.19 -14.87 -5.86
N ARG A 180 -1.55 -13.91 -6.73
CA ARG A 180 -1.63 -12.48 -6.39
C ARG A 180 -3.07 -12.06 -6.19
N ASP A 181 -3.35 -11.45 -5.05
CA ASP A 181 -4.65 -10.82 -4.80
C ASP A 181 -4.59 -9.36 -5.28
N ILE A 182 -5.26 -9.09 -6.41
CA ILE A 182 -5.35 -7.76 -7.02
C ILE A 182 -6.81 -7.36 -7.05
N ALA A 183 -7.12 -6.12 -6.66
CA ALA A 183 -8.46 -5.57 -6.81
C ALA A 183 -8.76 -5.40 -8.31
N ILE A 184 -9.51 -6.33 -8.88
CA ILE A 184 -9.96 -6.31 -10.27
C ILE A 184 -11.39 -5.73 -10.31
N ASN A 185 -11.70 -4.96 -11.35
CA ASN A 185 -13.08 -4.60 -11.63
C ASN A 185 -13.80 -5.85 -12.18
N GLU A 186 -14.50 -6.57 -11.30
CA GLU A 186 -15.18 -7.83 -11.61
C GLU A 186 -16.12 -7.69 -12.81
N SER A 187 -16.84 -6.56 -12.93
CA SER A 187 -17.77 -6.30 -14.05
C SER A 187 -17.05 -6.26 -15.41
N GLN A 188 -15.87 -5.65 -15.47
CA GLN A 188 -15.06 -5.64 -16.69
C GLN A 188 -14.46 -7.02 -16.98
N ALA A 189 -13.96 -7.72 -15.96
CA ALA A 189 -13.42 -9.07 -16.14
C ALA A 189 -14.49 -10.05 -16.65
N ILE A 190 -15.72 -9.97 -16.14
CA ILE A 190 -16.85 -10.78 -16.60
C ILE A 190 -17.23 -10.44 -18.05
N THR A 191 -17.25 -9.15 -18.40
CA THR A 191 -17.54 -8.68 -19.77
C THR A 191 -16.47 -9.17 -20.74
N ASP A 192 -15.19 -9.07 -20.38
CA ASP A 192 -14.06 -9.54 -21.19
C ASP A 192 -14.08 -11.08 -21.33
N CYS A 193 -14.48 -11.81 -20.28
CA CYS A 193 -14.68 -13.26 -20.33
C CYS A 193 -15.83 -13.65 -21.27
N GLN A 194 -16.95 -12.92 -21.25
CA GLN A 194 -18.06 -13.15 -22.16
C GLN A 194 -17.68 -12.86 -23.62
N ASN A 195 -16.94 -11.77 -23.88
CA ASN A 195 -16.44 -11.42 -25.21
C ASN A 195 -15.37 -12.41 -25.72
N SER A 196 -14.64 -13.05 -24.82
CA SER A 196 -13.60 -14.05 -25.17
C SER A 196 -14.17 -15.44 -25.46
N LYS A 197 -15.47 -15.66 -25.25
CA LYS A 197 -16.16 -16.93 -25.54
C LYS A 197 -16.17 -17.18 -27.06
N GLY A 198 -15.34 -18.12 -27.50
CA GLY A 198 -15.16 -18.47 -28.92
C GLY A 198 -13.78 -18.12 -29.50
N VAL A 199 -12.97 -17.31 -28.81
CA VAL A 199 -11.57 -17.02 -29.17
C VAL A 199 -10.61 -17.84 -28.30
N ILE A 200 -10.96 -18.05 -27.03
CA ILE A 200 -10.15 -18.79 -26.05
C ILE A 200 -10.96 -19.99 -25.55
N SER A 201 -10.27 -21.07 -25.16
CA SER A 201 -10.91 -22.25 -24.57
C SER A 201 -11.73 -21.89 -23.34
N ASN A 202 -12.91 -22.51 -23.19
CA ASN A 202 -13.77 -22.31 -22.02
C ASN A 202 -13.04 -22.61 -20.70
N LYS A 203 -12.08 -23.56 -20.71
CA LYS A 203 -11.24 -23.89 -19.56
C LYS A 203 -10.38 -22.70 -19.10
N THR A 204 -9.83 -21.94 -20.04
CA THR A 204 -9.03 -20.73 -19.72
C THR A 204 -9.90 -19.54 -19.32
N ILE A 205 -11.15 -19.47 -19.81
CA ILE A 205 -12.11 -18.43 -19.38
C ILE A 205 -12.51 -18.67 -17.92
N ILE A 206 -12.79 -19.92 -17.57
CA ILE A 206 -13.10 -20.32 -16.19
C ILE A 206 -11.88 -20.09 -15.28
N ALA A 207 -10.66 -20.34 -15.78
CA ALA A 207 -9.40 -20.08 -15.05
C ALA A 207 -9.20 -18.62 -14.65
N ASN A 208 -9.58 -17.72 -15.55
CA ASN A 208 -9.38 -16.28 -15.39
C ASN A 208 -10.61 -15.60 -14.78
N HIS A 209 -11.64 -16.36 -14.41
CA HIS A 209 -12.85 -15.81 -13.82
C HIS A 209 -12.56 -15.38 -12.36
N PRO A 210 -12.89 -14.14 -11.94
CA PRO A 210 -12.55 -13.61 -10.61
C PRO A 210 -13.02 -14.44 -9.40
N TRP A 211 -14.01 -15.31 -9.60
CA TRP A 211 -14.65 -16.12 -8.55
C TRP A 211 -14.15 -17.57 -8.51
N VAL A 212 -13.38 -18.01 -9.49
CA VAL A 212 -12.93 -19.40 -9.58
C VAL A 212 -11.57 -19.53 -8.89
N THR A 213 -11.57 -20.22 -7.76
CA THR A 213 -10.34 -20.49 -6.98
C THR A 213 -9.70 -21.82 -7.38
N ASP A 214 -10.52 -22.81 -7.77
CA ASP A 214 -10.06 -24.12 -8.25
C ASP A 214 -10.76 -24.46 -9.57
N LEU A 215 -9.95 -24.56 -10.62
CA LEU A 215 -10.37 -24.88 -11.98
C LEU A 215 -11.00 -26.26 -12.11
N ASP A 216 -10.45 -27.25 -11.42
CA ASP A 216 -10.85 -28.63 -11.58
C ASP A 216 -12.11 -28.93 -10.78
N GLU A 217 -12.38 -28.19 -9.70
CA GLU A 217 -13.64 -28.26 -8.97
C GLU A 217 -14.77 -27.59 -9.76
N GLU A 218 -14.53 -26.40 -10.32
CA GLU A 218 -15.53 -25.68 -11.09
C GLU A 218 -15.89 -26.38 -12.40
N MET A 219 -14.91 -26.96 -13.11
CA MET A 219 -15.23 -27.80 -14.28
C MET A 219 -16.08 -29.01 -13.91
N LYS A 220 -15.81 -29.67 -12.77
CA LYS A 220 -16.63 -30.79 -12.29
C LYS A 220 -18.03 -30.35 -11.87
N GLN A 221 -18.18 -29.15 -11.31
CA GLN A 221 -19.51 -28.60 -11.00
C GLN A 221 -20.29 -28.31 -12.28
N ILE A 222 -19.68 -27.69 -13.29
CA ILE A 222 -20.30 -27.45 -14.58
C ILE A 222 -20.69 -28.77 -15.28
N GLU A 223 -19.82 -29.78 -15.26
CA GLU A 223 -20.14 -31.11 -15.81
C GLU A 223 -21.31 -31.76 -15.07
N LYS A 224 -21.36 -31.65 -13.74
CA LYS A 224 -22.50 -32.12 -12.95
C LYS A 224 -23.77 -31.37 -13.29
N GLU A 225 -23.72 -30.05 -13.42
CA GLU A 225 -24.86 -29.21 -13.81
C GLU A 225 -25.39 -29.59 -15.19
N LEU A 226 -24.52 -29.71 -16.19
CA LEU A 226 -24.87 -30.16 -17.54
C LEU A 226 -25.47 -31.56 -17.53
N ALA A 227 -24.90 -32.50 -16.77
CA ALA A 227 -25.44 -33.85 -16.62
C ALA A 227 -26.83 -33.83 -15.96
N THR A 228 -27.07 -33.01 -14.93
CA THR A 228 -28.41 -32.85 -14.35
C THR A 228 -29.40 -32.21 -15.31
N VAL A 229 -28.97 -31.27 -16.16
CA VAL A 229 -29.82 -30.64 -17.17
C VAL A 229 -30.18 -31.63 -18.28
N GLU A 230 -29.23 -32.42 -18.78
CA GLU A 230 -29.51 -33.48 -19.76
C GLU A 230 -30.46 -34.55 -19.20
N VAL A 231 -30.29 -34.96 -17.94
CA VAL A 231 -31.19 -35.91 -17.27
C VAL A 231 -32.61 -35.32 -17.10
N LYS A 232 -32.72 -34.01 -16.84
CA LYS A 232 -34.02 -33.33 -16.72
C LYS A 232 -34.73 -33.14 -18.07
N MET A 233 -33.97 -33.00 -19.15
CA MET A 233 -34.48 -32.92 -20.53
C MET A 233 -34.91 -34.31 -21.04
N LEU A 234 -34.16 -35.37 -20.72
CA LEU A 234 -34.50 -36.76 -21.08
C LEU A 234 -35.63 -37.35 -20.22
N GLY A 235 -35.83 -36.85 -19.00
CA GLY A 235 -36.93 -37.24 -18.12
C GLY A 235 -38.24 -36.45 -18.32
N GLY A 236 -38.26 -35.47 -19.23
CA GLY A 236 -39.40 -34.58 -19.47
C GLY A 236 -40.33 -34.99 -20.63
N GLU A 237 -40.03 -36.05 -21.38
CA GLU A 237 -40.84 -36.55 -22.51
C GLU A 237 -41.48 -37.91 -22.26
N MET A 238 -41.68 -38.30 -20.99
CA MET A 238 -42.52 -39.44 -20.64
C MET A 238 -43.36 -39.07 -19.43
N ASP A 239 -44.41 -38.29 -19.65
CA ASP A 239 -45.68 -38.32 -18.90
C ASP A 239 -46.65 -37.29 -19.50
N GLU A 240 -47.25 -37.63 -20.64
CA GLU A 240 -48.63 -37.26 -21.03
C GLU A 240 -49.16 -38.19 -22.13
#